data_AF-A0A8T0XUP8-F1
#
_entry.id   AF-A0A8T0XUP8-F1
#
_cell.length_a   1.000
_cell.length_b   1.000
_cell.length_c   1.000
_cell.angle_alpha   90.00
_cell.angle_beta   90.00
_cell.angle_gamma   90.00
#
_symmetry.space_group_name_H-M   'P 1'
#
loop_
_entity.id
_entity.type
_entity.pdbx_description
1 polymer ?
#
loop_
_entity_poly.entity_id
_entity_poly.type
_entity_poly.pdbx_seq_one_letter_code
_entity_poly.pdbx_strand_id
1 'polypeptide(L)'
;MKRAAPHDAGDDANDRRHIPRVLRNAVDGARDRAPHAGYGPAVPIQVALAHRWARYEDVVSALRSLANLSLLEQAAREDARATLRGLFQHPTPFAAGARFPEAELFLSVDHGTFGGCVRRVQKELLRVEAATSGYNWQRVIAACEAFMEAVSAAAGTATLAWPEEPGKPVLYDRVVFEEAFQLTWTDA
;
A
#
# COMPACT_ATOMS: atom_id res chain seq x y z
N MET A 1 -3.71 -33.85 42.30
CA MET A 1 -2.57 -33.12 41.70
C MET A 1 -2.48 -33.47 40.22
N LYS A 2 -2.87 -32.55 39.33
CA LYS A 2 -2.78 -32.74 37.87
C LYS A 2 -1.89 -31.62 37.34
N ARG A 3 -0.71 -31.97 36.82
CA ARG A 3 0.26 -31.02 36.26
C ARG A 3 -0.36 -30.36 35.03
N ALA A 4 -0.35 -29.02 34.98
CA ALA A 4 -0.61 -28.28 33.77
C ALA A 4 0.56 -28.51 32.79
N ALA A 5 0.24 -28.87 31.55
CA ALA A 5 1.20 -28.97 30.47
C ALA A 5 1.67 -27.57 30.05
N PRO A 6 2.93 -27.41 29.59
CA PRO A 6 3.46 -26.13 29.16
C PRO A 6 2.73 -25.66 27.88
N HIS A 7 2.41 -24.37 27.86
CA HIS A 7 1.79 -23.69 26.73
C HIS A 7 2.74 -23.69 25.53
N ASP A 8 2.18 -23.99 24.38
CA ASP A 8 2.82 -24.27 23.10
C ASP A 8 3.59 -23.05 22.58
N ALA A 9 4.92 -23.14 22.49
CA ALA A 9 5.81 -22.10 21.96
C ALA A 9 5.93 -22.16 20.43
N GLY A 10 4.85 -22.56 19.74
CA GLY A 10 4.83 -22.87 18.31
C GLY A 10 4.38 -21.72 17.40
N ASP A 11 3.65 -20.72 17.92
CA ASP A 11 3.01 -19.68 17.10
C ASP A 11 3.94 -18.51 16.74
N ASP A 12 4.84 -18.16 17.67
CA ASP A 12 5.73 -16.98 17.59
C ASP A 12 6.74 -17.04 16.41
N ALA A 13 7.00 -18.26 15.92
CA ALA A 13 7.92 -18.51 14.82
C ALA A 13 7.27 -18.39 13.43
N ASN A 14 5.94 -18.44 13.34
CA ASN A 14 5.22 -18.30 12.07
C ASN A 14 4.97 -16.82 11.77
N ASP A 15 4.52 -16.04 12.76
CA ASP A 15 4.35 -14.57 12.66
C ASP A 15 5.63 -13.87 12.21
N ARG A 16 6.78 -14.30 12.74
CA ARG A 16 8.06 -13.69 12.41
C ARG A 16 8.45 -13.85 10.94
N ARG A 17 7.94 -14.84 10.20
CA ARG A 17 8.34 -15.11 8.80
C ARG A 17 7.89 -14.02 7.83
N HIS A 18 6.86 -13.26 8.18
CA HIS A 18 6.30 -12.22 7.33
C HIS A 18 7.04 -10.88 7.45
N ILE A 19 7.89 -10.72 8.46
CA ILE A 19 8.62 -9.48 8.71
C ILE A 19 9.96 -9.49 7.95
N PRO A 20 10.27 -8.44 7.16
CA PRO A 20 11.59 -8.25 6.57
C PRO A 20 12.72 -8.33 7.61
N ARG A 21 13.78 -9.11 7.30
CA ARG A 21 14.94 -9.31 8.19
C ARG A 21 15.56 -8.00 8.70
N VAL A 22 15.58 -6.97 7.88
CA VAL A 22 16.12 -5.65 8.24
C VAL A 22 15.32 -5.01 9.38
N LEU A 23 13.99 -5.11 9.34
CA LEU A 23 13.12 -4.61 10.41
C LEU A 23 13.34 -5.42 11.69
N ARG A 24 13.38 -6.75 11.58
CA ARG A 24 13.63 -7.63 12.73
C ARG A 24 14.94 -7.29 13.46
N ASN A 25 16.04 -7.21 12.71
CA ASN A 25 17.35 -6.88 13.29
C ASN A 25 17.37 -5.49 13.95
N ALA A 26 16.68 -4.51 13.35
CA ALA A 26 16.60 -3.17 13.89
C ALA A 26 15.77 -3.11 15.18
N VAL A 27 14.70 -3.91 15.25
CA VAL A 27 13.87 -4.07 16.46
C VAL A 27 14.67 -4.75 17.56
N ASP A 28 15.35 -5.86 17.25
CA ASP A 28 16.19 -6.59 18.19
C ASP A 28 17.29 -5.69 18.80
N GLY A 29 17.94 -4.86 17.97
CA GLY A 29 18.96 -3.90 18.43
C GLY A 29 18.43 -2.68 19.19
N ALA A 30 17.12 -2.43 19.17
CA ALA A 30 16.49 -1.31 19.86
C ALA A 30 15.88 -1.69 21.21
N ARG A 31 15.84 -2.99 21.55
CA ARG A 31 15.13 -3.54 22.72
C ARG A 31 15.59 -3.00 24.06
N ASP A 32 16.84 -2.53 24.17
CA ASP A 32 17.44 -2.01 25.40
C ASP A 32 17.39 -0.48 25.54
N ARG A 33 16.73 0.23 24.62
CA ARG A 33 16.61 1.71 24.69
C ARG A 33 15.40 2.13 25.52
N ALA A 34 15.54 3.24 26.22
CA ALA A 34 14.44 3.83 26.99
C ALA A 34 13.23 4.14 26.08
N PRO A 35 11.98 3.89 26.52
CA PRO A 35 10.80 4.21 25.75
C PRO A 35 10.72 5.71 25.46
N HIS A 36 10.34 6.06 24.23
CA HIS A 36 9.97 7.41 23.84
C HIS A 36 8.49 7.40 23.49
N ALA A 37 7.76 8.47 23.85
CA ALA A 37 6.35 8.60 23.50
C ALA A 37 6.15 8.56 21.98
N GLY A 38 5.09 7.90 21.53
CA GLY A 38 4.77 7.65 20.14
C GLY A 38 5.21 6.27 19.64
N TYR A 39 5.33 6.13 18.32
CA TYR A 39 5.82 4.89 17.72
C TYR A 39 7.31 4.67 18.02
N GLY A 40 7.67 3.41 18.24
CA GLY A 40 9.03 2.85 18.29
C GLY A 40 9.04 1.48 17.61
N PRO A 41 10.19 0.94 17.18
CA PRO A 41 11.53 1.54 17.12
C PRO A 41 11.76 2.47 15.91
N ALA A 42 12.79 3.32 15.98
CA ALA A 42 13.03 4.39 14.98
C ALA A 42 13.20 3.92 13.52
N VAL A 43 13.94 2.84 13.28
CA VAL A 43 14.21 2.37 11.90
C VAL A 43 12.93 1.85 11.24
N PRO A 44 12.14 0.96 11.86
CA PRO A 44 10.86 0.56 11.27
C PRO A 44 9.89 1.72 11.02
N ILE A 45 9.88 2.75 11.86
CA ILE A 45 9.08 3.97 11.60
C ILE A 45 9.55 4.66 10.34
N GLN A 46 10.86 4.83 10.15
CA GLN A 46 11.40 5.45 8.93
C GLN A 46 11.00 4.67 7.67
N VAL A 47 10.96 3.34 7.75
CA VAL A 47 10.49 2.49 6.65
C VAL A 47 8.99 2.73 6.39
N ALA A 48 8.17 2.76 7.44
CA ALA A 48 6.73 3.06 7.30
C ALA A 48 6.46 4.48 6.75
N LEU A 49 7.27 5.47 7.15
CA LEU A 49 7.18 6.86 6.68
C LEU A 49 7.60 7.03 5.22
N ALA A 50 8.40 6.11 4.68
CA ALA A 50 8.84 6.16 3.28
C ALA A 50 7.72 5.79 2.29
N HIS A 51 6.66 5.13 2.75
CA HIS A 51 5.53 4.76 1.92
C HIS A 51 4.61 5.96 1.65
N ARG A 52 3.97 5.97 0.49
CA ARG A 52 2.85 6.87 0.18
C ARG A 52 1.54 6.17 0.53
N TRP A 53 0.84 6.71 1.52
CA TRP A 53 -0.39 6.16 2.06
C TRP A 53 -1.61 6.83 1.43
N ALA A 54 -2.65 6.07 1.11
CA ALA A 54 -3.95 6.60 0.71
C ALA A 54 -5.06 5.82 1.41
N ARG A 55 -6.17 6.48 1.75
CA ARG A 55 -7.33 5.81 2.33
C ARG A 55 -7.96 4.90 1.28
N TYR A 56 -8.50 3.76 1.72
CA TYR A 56 -9.14 2.80 0.83
C TYR A 56 -10.26 3.43 -0.01
N GLU A 57 -11.08 4.31 0.59
CA GLU A 57 -12.15 4.99 -0.12
C GLU A 57 -11.65 5.92 -1.24
N ASP A 58 -10.54 6.62 -1.02
CA ASP A 58 -9.92 7.49 -2.01
C ASP A 58 -9.35 6.65 -3.17
N VAL A 59 -8.74 5.51 -2.84
CA VAL A 59 -8.24 4.54 -3.82
C VAL A 59 -9.38 3.99 -4.68
N VAL A 60 -10.46 3.51 -4.06
CA VAL A 60 -11.62 2.96 -4.77
C VAL A 60 -12.29 4.04 -5.63
N SER A 61 -12.42 5.26 -5.11
CA SER A 61 -12.97 6.40 -5.85
C SER A 61 -12.13 6.71 -7.09
N ALA A 62 -10.80 6.80 -6.94
CA ALA A 62 -9.88 7.05 -8.04
C ALA A 62 -9.92 5.94 -9.10
N LEU A 63 -9.85 4.66 -8.68
CA LEU A 63 -9.91 3.52 -9.61
C LEU A 63 -11.23 3.47 -10.37
N ARG A 64 -12.35 3.75 -9.69
CA ARG A 64 -13.66 3.87 -10.34
C ARG A 64 -13.70 5.03 -11.33
N SER A 65 -13.12 6.18 -10.98
CA SER A 65 -13.02 7.31 -11.90
C SER A 65 -12.24 6.93 -13.16
N LEU A 66 -11.05 6.33 -12.99
CA LEU A 66 -10.20 5.89 -14.11
C LEU A 66 -10.89 4.87 -15.02
N ALA A 67 -11.66 3.94 -14.46
CA ALA A 67 -12.39 2.92 -15.22
C ALA A 67 -13.53 3.50 -16.09
N ASN A 68 -13.98 4.72 -15.81
CA ASN A 68 -15.08 5.37 -16.54
C ASN A 68 -14.62 6.44 -17.54
N LEU A 69 -13.31 6.62 -17.74
CA LEU A 69 -12.78 7.65 -18.64
C LEU A 69 -12.74 7.18 -20.11
N SER A 70 -13.13 8.08 -21.01
CA SER A 70 -12.90 7.93 -22.45
C SER A 70 -11.53 8.50 -22.83
N LEU A 71 -10.49 7.68 -22.75
CA LEU A 71 -9.10 8.12 -23.00
C LEU A 71 -8.79 8.55 -24.45
N LEU A 72 -9.78 8.50 -25.35
CA LEU A 72 -9.69 9.09 -26.69
C LEU A 72 -9.63 10.62 -26.62
N GLU A 73 -10.26 11.21 -25.61
CA GLU A 73 -10.32 12.65 -25.41
C GLU A 73 -9.10 13.17 -24.63
N GLN A 74 -8.60 14.34 -25.01
CA GLN A 74 -7.46 14.96 -24.32
C GLN A 74 -7.79 15.32 -22.88
N ALA A 75 -8.99 15.87 -22.63
CA ALA A 75 -9.45 16.22 -21.28
C ALA A 75 -9.48 14.99 -20.36
N ALA A 76 -10.02 13.86 -20.84
CA ALA A 76 -10.04 12.61 -20.08
C ALA A 76 -8.64 12.08 -19.72
N ARG A 77 -7.64 12.27 -20.61
CA ARG A 77 -6.24 11.92 -20.30
C ARG A 77 -5.63 12.83 -19.23
N GLU A 78 -5.98 14.11 -19.26
CA GLU A 78 -5.58 15.08 -18.22
C GLU A 78 -6.23 14.76 -16.87
N ASP A 79 -7.52 14.41 -16.86
CA ASP A 79 -8.24 13.96 -15.67
C ASP A 79 -7.65 12.66 -15.11
N ALA A 80 -7.30 11.70 -15.98
CA ALA A 80 -6.62 10.48 -15.56
C ALA A 80 -5.28 10.80 -14.87
N ARG A 81 -4.50 11.73 -15.43
CA ARG A 81 -3.22 12.17 -14.87
C ARG A 81 -3.41 12.88 -13.53
N ALA A 82 -4.41 13.74 -13.41
CA ALA A 82 -4.75 14.43 -12.17
C ALA A 82 -5.17 13.44 -11.09
N THR A 83 -6.04 12.47 -11.44
CA THR A 83 -6.50 11.40 -10.55
C THR A 83 -5.33 10.57 -10.03
N LEU A 84 -4.45 10.11 -10.93
CA LEU A 84 -3.25 9.35 -10.57
C LEU A 84 -2.29 10.18 -9.71
N ARG A 85 -2.15 11.48 -9.96
CA ARG A 85 -1.33 12.35 -9.11
C ARG A 85 -1.93 12.51 -7.72
N GLY A 86 -3.25 12.67 -7.63
CA GLY A 86 -3.99 12.82 -6.38
C GLY A 86 -3.75 11.65 -5.42
N LEU A 87 -3.72 10.42 -5.94
CA LEU A 87 -3.42 9.21 -5.16
C LEU A 87 -2.07 9.24 -4.43
N PHE A 88 -1.10 10.02 -4.90
CA PHE A 88 0.20 10.15 -4.25
C PHE A 88 0.26 11.35 -3.32
N GLN A 89 -0.77 12.20 -3.21
CA GLN A 89 -0.73 13.47 -2.48
C GLN A 89 -1.44 13.45 -1.11
N HIS A 90 -1.79 12.27 -0.62
CA HIS A 90 -2.41 12.14 0.70
C HIS A 90 -1.38 12.29 1.85
N PRO A 91 -1.82 12.81 3.01
CA PRO A 91 -0.98 12.88 4.20
C PRO A 91 -0.71 11.49 4.78
N THR A 92 0.45 11.34 5.42
CA THR A 92 0.76 10.14 6.20
C THR A 92 -0.21 9.99 7.37
N PRO A 93 -0.79 8.80 7.63
CA PRO A 93 -1.85 8.62 8.62
C PRO A 93 -1.38 8.58 10.08
N PHE A 94 -0.08 8.78 10.34
CA PHE A 94 0.50 8.75 11.67
C PHE A 94 1.65 9.77 11.78
N ALA A 95 1.97 10.17 13.02
CA ALA A 95 3.02 11.13 13.33
C ALA A 95 3.53 10.95 14.78
N ALA A 96 4.51 11.77 15.20
CA ALA A 96 5.14 11.69 16.52
C ALA A 96 4.18 11.86 17.74
N GLY A 97 2.93 12.27 17.52
CA GLY A 97 1.88 12.31 18.52
C GLY A 97 0.52 11.81 18.01
N ALA A 98 0.51 11.12 16.86
CA ALA A 98 -0.70 10.59 16.25
C ALA A 98 -0.47 9.13 15.87
N ARG A 99 -1.14 8.23 16.59
CA ARG A 99 -1.17 6.79 16.26
C ARG A 99 -1.95 6.56 14.98
N PHE A 100 -1.66 5.48 14.27
CA PHE A 100 -2.40 5.07 13.08
C PHE A 100 -3.91 4.96 13.40
N PRO A 101 -4.83 5.40 12.53
CA PRO A 101 -6.25 5.43 12.84
C PRO A 101 -6.83 4.02 12.99
N GLU A 102 -7.73 3.81 13.97
CA GLU A 102 -8.28 2.48 14.27
C GLU A 102 -9.38 2.05 13.29
N ALA A 103 -10.23 3.01 12.90
CA ALA A 103 -11.46 2.75 12.17
C ALA A 103 -11.32 2.99 10.65
N GLU A 104 -10.09 3.05 10.14
CA GLU A 104 -9.80 3.37 8.74
C GLU A 104 -8.83 2.37 8.13
N LEU A 105 -9.00 2.16 6.82
CA LEU A 105 -8.14 1.29 6.03
C LEU A 105 -7.30 2.13 5.06
N PHE A 106 -6.02 1.80 4.99
CA PHE A 106 -5.08 2.43 4.07
C PHE A 106 -4.38 1.42 3.17
N LEU A 107 -3.87 1.92 2.05
CA LEU A 107 -2.98 1.22 1.16
C LEU A 107 -1.71 2.04 0.97
N SER A 108 -0.60 1.34 0.76
CA SER A 108 0.59 1.96 0.18
C SER A 108 0.47 1.96 -1.34
N VAL A 109 0.40 3.15 -1.95
CA VAL A 109 0.18 3.32 -3.41
C VAL A 109 1.46 3.18 -4.24
N ASP A 110 2.61 3.07 -3.58
CA ASP A 110 3.93 3.07 -4.20
C ASP A 110 4.78 1.83 -3.84
N HIS A 111 4.40 1.06 -2.83
CA HIS A 111 5.09 -0.18 -2.45
C HIS A 111 4.20 -1.42 -2.63
N GLY A 112 4.85 -2.59 -2.58
CA GLY A 112 4.18 -3.88 -2.68
C GLY A 112 3.46 -4.11 -4.01
N THR A 113 2.58 -5.10 -4.01
CA THR A 113 1.80 -5.53 -5.19
C THR A 113 0.91 -4.41 -5.69
N PHE A 114 0.21 -3.72 -4.79
CA PHE A 114 -0.68 -2.63 -5.17
C PHE A 114 0.08 -1.46 -5.82
N GLY A 115 1.21 -1.03 -5.25
CA GLY A 115 2.06 -0.03 -5.89
C GLY A 115 2.61 -0.46 -7.25
N GLY A 116 2.85 -1.76 -7.44
CA GLY A 116 3.15 -2.35 -8.75
C GLY A 116 2.03 -2.15 -9.77
N CYS A 117 0.78 -2.40 -9.36
CA CYS A 117 -0.39 -2.17 -10.19
C CYS A 117 -0.59 -0.68 -10.52
N VAL A 118 -0.45 0.22 -9.54
CA VAL A 118 -0.58 1.68 -9.77
C VAL A 118 0.49 2.17 -10.77
N ARG A 119 1.73 1.70 -10.66
CA ARG A 119 2.79 1.99 -11.66
C ARG A 119 2.44 1.46 -13.05
N ARG A 120 1.82 0.28 -13.14
CA ARG A 120 1.34 -0.26 -14.42
C ARG A 120 0.29 0.68 -15.03
N VAL A 121 -0.69 1.15 -14.25
CA VAL A 121 -1.70 2.10 -14.72
C VAL A 121 -1.06 3.39 -15.24
N GLN A 122 -0.10 3.97 -14.51
CA GLN A 122 0.65 5.15 -14.95
C GLN A 122 1.38 4.91 -16.28
N LYS A 123 2.04 3.75 -16.43
CA LYS A 123 2.75 3.36 -17.65
C LYS A 123 1.82 3.20 -18.85
N GLU A 124 0.65 2.58 -18.66
CA GLU A 124 -0.30 2.40 -19.76
C GLU A 124 -0.95 3.73 -20.16
N LEU A 125 -1.18 4.67 -19.22
CA LEU A 125 -1.63 6.02 -19.58
C LEU A 125 -0.63 6.73 -20.52
N LEU A 126 0.66 6.64 -20.23
CA LEU A 126 1.71 7.20 -21.11
C LEU A 126 1.71 6.54 -22.50
N ARG A 127 1.37 5.25 -22.58
CA ARG A 127 1.25 4.53 -23.86
C ARG A 127 0.05 4.98 -24.66
N VAL A 128 -1.09 5.25 -24.02
CA VAL A 128 -2.27 5.84 -24.67
C VAL A 128 -1.92 7.22 -25.24
N GLU A 129 -1.26 8.07 -24.45
CA GLU A 129 -0.84 9.41 -24.89
C GLU A 129 0.11 9.34 -26.10
N ALA A 130 1.08 8.42 -26.07
CA ALA A 130 1.97 8.19 -27.19
C ALA A 130 1.22 7.68 -28.43
N ALA A 131 0.30 6.72 -28.27
CA ALA A 131 -0.46 6.14 -29.39
C ALA A 131 -1.39 7.16 -30.07
N THR A 132 -2.02 8.04 -29.29
CA THR A 132 -2.96 9.05 -29.80
C THR A 132 -2.28 10.16 -30.59
N SER A 133 -0.98 10.37 -30.41
CA SER A 133 -0.18 11.30 -31.22
C SER A 133 0.13 10.79 -32.65
N GLY A 134 0.06 9.47 -32.88
CA GLY A 134 0.55 8.83 -34.10
C GLY A 134 -0.52 8.42 -35.12
N TYR A 135 -1.79 8.78 -34.92
CA TYR A 135 -2.93 8.45 -35.81
C TYR A 135 -3.06 6.97 -36.23
N ASN A 136 -2.56 6.03 -35.42
CA ASN A 136 -2.74 4.60 -35.64
C ASN A 136 -3.82 4.05 -34.68
N TRP A 137 -5.03 3.86 -35.21
CA TRP A 137 -6.19 3.50 -34.40
C TRP A 137 -6.07 2.12 -33.72
N GLN A 138 -5.40 1.15 -34.36
CA GLN A 138 -5.15 -0.16 -33.75
C GLN A 138 -4.24 -0.04 -32.51
N ARG A 139 -3.21 0.82 -32.57
CA ARG A 139 -2.34 1.09 -31.42
C ARG A 139 -3.09 1.81 -30.30
N VAL A 140 -4.00 2.72 -30.64
CA VAL A 140 -4.83 3.43 -29.66
C VAL A 140 -5.75 2.45 -28.93
N ILE A 141 -6.47 1.59 -29.66
CA ILE A 141 -7.36 0.58 -29.07
C ILE A 141 -6.58 -0.33 -28.11
N ALA A 142 -5.46 -0.91 -28.57
CA ALA A 142 -4.65 -1.80 -27.75
C ALA A 142 -4.09 -1.11 -26.49
N ALA A 143 -3.73 0.17 -26.58
CA ALA A 143 -3.26 0.93 -25.43
C ALA A 143 -4.40 1.20 -24.41
N CYS A 144 -5.61 1.52 -24.89
CA CYS A 144 -6.77 1.69 -24.03
C CYS A 144 -7.18 0.38 -23.34
N GLU A 145 -7.15 -0.76 -24.07
CA GLU A 145 -7.41 -2.09 -23.49
C GLU A 145 -6.40 -2.43 -22.39
N ALA A 146 -5.10 -2.23 -22.66
CA ALA A 146 -4.05 -2.47 -21.69
C ALA A 146 -4.18 -1.56 -20.45
N PHE A 147 -4.59 -0.31 -20.63
CA PHE A 147 -4.88 0.60 -19.53
C PHE A 147 -6.04 0.10 -18.67
N MET A 148 -7.16 -0.30 -19.28
CA MET A 148 -8.32 -0.83 -18.56
C MET A 148 -8.00 -2.13 -17.83
N GLU A 149 -7.20 -3.01 -18.43
CA GLU A 149 -6.70 -4.21 -17.77
C GLU A 149 -5.84 -3.87 -16.55
N ALA A 150 -4.97 -2.86 -16.66
CA ALA A 150 -4.15 -2.40 -15.54
C ALA A 150 -5.01 -1.81 -14.41
N VAL A 151 -6.04 -1.03 -14.72
CA VAL A 151 -6.99 -0.48 -13.73
C VAL A 151 -7.76 -1.61 -13.06
N SER A 152 -8.23 -2.60 -13.83
CA SER A 152 -8.93 -3.77 -13.30
C SER A 152 -8.03 -4.60 -12.36
N ALA A 153 -6.77 -4.83 -12.73
CA ALA A 153 -5.80 -5.51 -11.88
C ALA A 153 -5.51 -4.73 -10.58
N ALA A 154 -5.42 -3.41 -10.66
CA ALA A 154 -5.27 -2.55 -9.48
C ALA A 154 -6.50 -2.63 -8.56
N ALA A 155 -7.70 -2.60 -9.12
CA ALA A 155 -8.95 -2.75 -8.36
C ALA A 155 -9.06 -4.13 -7.70
N GLY A 156 -8.76 -5.21 -8.44
CA GLY A 156 -8.72 -6.55 -7.87
C GLY A 156 -7.73 -6.63 -6.71
N THR A 157 -6.53 -6.09 -6.89
CA THR A 157 -5.50 -6.06 -5.84
C THR A 157 -5.95 -5.26 -4.62
N ALA A 158 -6.56 -4.10 -4.80
CA ALA A 158 -7.01 -3.25 -3.69
C ALA A 158 -8.08 -3.91 -2.80
N THR A 159 -8.80 -4.91 -3.32
CA THR A 159 -9.81 -5.67 -2.56
C THR A 159 -9.24 -6.91 -1.86
N LEU A 160 -7.98 -7.27 -2.09
CA LEU A 160 -7.34 -8.38 -1.40
C LEU A 160 -6.89 -7.92 -0.01
N ALA A 161 -7.36 -8.62 1.03
CA ALA A 161 -6.85 -8.41 2.39
C ALA A 161 -5.38 -8.87 2.51
N TRP A 162 -5.05 -9.97 1.84
CA TRP A 162 -3.71 -10.55 1.75
C TRP A 162 -3.39 -10.89 0.30
N PRO A 163 -2.22 -10.53 -0.24
CA PRO A 163 -1.82 -10.96 -1.58
C PRO A 163 -1.56 -12.47 -1.59
N GLU A 164 -1.65 -13.06 -2.78
CA GLU A 164 -1.24 -14.45 -3.01
C GLU A 164 0.25 -14.67 -2.76
N GLU A 165 1.07 -13.60 -2.79
CA GLU A 165 2.45 -13.64 -2.31
C GLU A 165 2.48 -13.63 -0.77
N PRO A 166 3.05 -14.66 -0.12
CA PRO A 166 3.04 -14.75 1.33
C PRO A 166 3.83 -13.61 1.97
N GLY A 167 3.15 -12.82 2.83
CA GLY A 167 3.80 -12.00 3.86
C GLY A 167 3.81 -10.48 3.69
N LYS A 168 3.01 -9.88 2.80
CA LYS A 168 2.84 -8.41 2.81
C LYS A 168 1.38 -8.02 2.70
N PRO A 169 0.74 -7.43 3.71
CA PRO A 169 -0.64 -6.99 3.59
C PRO A 169 -0.80 -5.92 2.50
N VAL A 170 -1.93 -5.95 1.79
CA VAL A 170 -2.30 -4.90 0.83
C VAL A 170 -3.10 -3.80 1.53
N LEU A 171 -3.98 -4.19 2.46
CA LEU A 171 -4.77 -3.30 3.29
C LEU A 171 -4.18 -3.22 4.69
N TYR A 172 -4.11 -2.01 5.23
CA TYR A 172 -3.58 -1.73 6.56
C TYR A 172 -4.67 -1.07 7.40
N ASP A 173 -5.16 -1.80 8.40
CA ASP A 173 -5.70 -1.18 9.61
C ASP A 173 -4.54 -0.93 10.61
N ARG A 174 -4.85 -0.39 11.79
CA ARG A 174 -3.84 -0.16 12.84
C ARG A 174 -3.08 -1.42 13.22
N VAL A 175 -3.75 -2.55 13.40
CA VAL A 175 -3.14 -3.79 13.91
C VAL A 175 -2.19 -4.34 12.87
N VAL A 176 -2.65 -4.45 11.63
CA VAL A 176 -1.87 -4.93 10.49
C VAL A 176 -0.68 -4.01 10.23
N PHE A 177 -0.85 -2.69 10.35
CA PHE A 177 0.23 -1.71 10.26
C PHE A 177 1.30 -1.94 11.33
N GLU A 178 0.90 -2.03 12.60
CA GLU A 178 1.83 -2.20 13.71
C GLU A 178 2.57 -3.54 13.63
N GLU A 179 1.88 -4.60 13.23
CA GLU A 179 2.47 -5.92 13.03
C GLU A 179 3.46 -5.94 11.85
N ALA A 180 3.06 -5.44 10.68
CA ALA A 180 3.88 -5.47 9.47
C ALA A 180 5.20 -4.70 9.62
N PHE A 181 5.17 -3.60 10.37
CA PHE A 181 6.36 -2.79 10.63
C PHE A 181 6.99 -3.05 12.01
N GLN A 182 6.48 -3.98 12.81
CA GLN A 182 6.99 -4.25 14.17
C GLN A 182 7.06 -2.98 15.03
N LEU A 183 5.99 -2.19 14.97
CA LEU A 183 5.85 -0.94 15.68
C LEU A 183 5.12 -1.16 17.01
N THR A 184 5.62 -0.51 18.04
CA THR A 184 4.97 -0.41 19.35
C THR A 184 4.64 1.04 19.59
N TRP A 185 3.42 1.30 20.04
CA TRP A 185 3.00 2.62 20.48
C TRP A 185 3.22 2.77 21.98
N THR A 186 3.89 3.85 22.39
CA THR A 186 4.06 4.22 23.80
C THR A 186 3.27 5.50 24.06
N ASP A 187 2.34 5.48 25.00
CA ASP A 187 1.61 6.68 25.42
C ASP A 187 2.54 7.68 26.13
N ALA A 188 2.17 8.96 26.06
CA ALA A 188 2.90 10.06 26.70
C ALA A 188 2.62 10.14 28.21
#